data_AF-A0A6I4UCN0-F1
#
_entry.id   AF-A0A6I4UCN0-F1
#
_cell.length_a   1.000
_cell.length_b   1.000
_cell.length_c   1.000
_cell.angle_alpha   90.00
_cell.angle_beta   90.00
_cell.angle_gamma   90.00
#
_symmetry.space_group_name_H-M   'P 1'
#
loop_
_entity.id
_entity.type
_entity.pdbx_description
1 polymer ?
#
loop_
_entity_poly.entity_id
_entity_poly.type
_entity_poly.pdbx_seq_one_letter_code
_entity_poly.pdbx_strand_id
1 'polypeptide(L)'
;MTPDRARTAVLTLLSRREPGATVCPSEVAREIASGDKRAWRLAMPLVHDAADQLLDQGLIRLIWKGRKLSARSGPYRIGRANEY
;
A
#
# COMPACT_ATOMS: atom_id res chain seq x y z
N MET A 1 13.63 3.26 -10.07
CA MET A 1 13.00 2.53 -8.94
C MET A 1 11.96 1.61 -9.52
N THR A 2 12.12 0.30 -9.39
CA THR A 2 11.25 -0.70 -10.01
C THR A 2 9.95 -0.88 -9.21
N PRO A 3 8.82 -1.22 -9.86
CA PRO A 3 7.54 -1.48 -9.19
C PRO A 3 7.65 -2.56 -8.10
N ASP A 4 8.60 -3.48 -8.25
CA ASP A 4 8.92 -4.53 -7.31
C ASP A 4 9.30 -4.02 -5.89
N ARG A 5 10.05 -2.92 -5.80
CA ARG A 5 10.38 -2.30 -4.50
C ARG A 5 9.14 -1.78 -3.79
N ALA A 6 8.21 -1.19 -4.52
CA ALA A 6 7.00 -0.64 -3.92
C ALA A 6 6.07 -1.75 -3.43
N ARG A 7 5.91 -2.83 -4.20
CA ARG A 7 5.15 -4.02 -3.79
C ARG A 7 5.75 -4.64 -2.52
N THR A 8 7.07 -4.84 -2.51
CA THR A 8 7.79 -5.39 -1.36
C THR A 8 7.63 -4.52 -0.12
N ALA A 9 7.71 -3.19 -0.26
CA ALA A 9 7.48 -2.27 0.85
C ALA A 9 6.05 -2.35 1.41
N VAL A 10 5.02 -2.45 0.55
CA VAL A 10 3.63 -2.64 0.98
C VAL A 10 3.52 -3.92 1.81
N LEU A 11 3.99 -5.05 1.28
CA LEU A 11 3.90 -6.35 1.94
C LEU A 11 4.71 -6.37 3.24
N THR A 12 5.90 -5.77 3.27
CA THR A 12 6.76 -5.70 4.47
C THR A 12 6.09 -4.90 5.58
N LEU A 13 5.54 -3.73 5.25
CA LEU A 13 4.84 -2.89 6.22
C LEU A 13 3.60 -3.60 6.75
N LEU A 14 2.82 -4.23 5.86
CA LEU A 14 1.69 -5.04 6.29
C LEU A 14 2.15 -6.17 7.21
N SER A 15 3.21 -6.90 6.86
CA SER A 15 3.81 -8.02 7.62
C SER A 15 4.21 -7.64 9.04
N ARG A 16 4.70 -6.41 9.24
CA ARG A 16 5.08 -5.89 10.56
C ARG A 16 3.89 -5.46 11.43
N ARG A 17 2.71 -5.27 10.83
CA ARG A 17 1.49 -4.86 11.54
C ARG A 17 0.70 -6.08 12.00
N GLU A 18 -0.12 -5.86 13.02
CA GLU A 18 -1.05 -6.86 13.54
C GLU A 18 -2.03 -7.36 12.47
N PRO A 19 -2.55 -8.59 12.61
CA PRO A 19 -3.68 -9.07 11.80
C PRO A 19 -4.83 -8.04 11.83
N GLY A 20 -5.38 -7.73 10.67
CA GLY A 20 -6.47 -6.75 10.49
C GLY A 20 -6.01 -5.29 10.39
N ALA A 21 -4.76 -4.99 10.70
CA ALA A 21 -4.22 -3.65 10.55
C ALA A 21 -4.11 -3.24 9.08
N THR A 22 -4.12 -1.92 8.88
CA THR A 22 -4.02 -1.31 7.56
C THR A 22 -2.92 -0.28 7.51
N VAL A 23 -2.34 -0.08 6.33
CA VAL A 23 -1.31 0.93 6.06
C VAL A 23 -1.83 1.97 5.08
N CYS A 24 -1.29 3.18 5.17
CA CYS A 24 -1.60 4.26 4.23
C CYS A 24 -0.55 4.30 3.11
N PRO A 25 -0.92 4.71 1.88
CA PRO A 25 0.03 4.78 0.76
C PRO A 25 1.21 5.73 1.03
N SER A 26 0.99 6.81 1.78
CA SER A 26 2.07 7.74 2.16
C SER A 26 3.09 7.11 3.12
N GLU A 27 2.70 6.12 3.93
CA GLU A 27 3.61 5.41 4.83
C GLU A 27 4.54 4.50 4.01
N VAL A 28 3.98 3.78 3.04
CA VAL A 28 4.73 2.98 2.07
C VAL A 28 5.69 3.85 1.27
N ALA A 29 5.22 5.01 0.80
CA ALA A 29 6.05 5.94 0.04
C ALA A 29 7.25 6.45 0.86
N ARG A 30 7.07 6.65 2.18
CA ARG A 30 8.15 7.06 3.09
C ARG A 30 9.16 5.93 3.32
N GLU A 31 8.70 4.69 3.46
CA GLU A 31 9.56 3.50 3.57
C GLU A 31 10.44 3.36 2.31
N ILE A 32 9.84 3.52 1.12
CA ILE A 32 10.57 3.48 -0.16
C ILE A 32 11.59 4.64 -0.27
N ALA A 33 11.22 5.83 0.18
CA ALA A 33 12.06 7.02 0.17
C ALA A 33 13.08 7.06 1.34
N SER A 34 13.20 6.00 2.13
CA SER A 34 14.07 5.93 3.33
C SER A 34 13.89 7.13 4.27
N GLY A 35 12.65 7.63 4.39
CA GLY A 35 12.31 8.77 5.26
C GLY A 35 12.52 10.16 4.65
N ASP A 36 12.98 10.29 3.40
CA ASP A 36 13.17 11.59 2.77
C ASP A 36 11.83 12.30 2.48
N LYS A 37 11.63 13.47 3.11
CA LYS A 37 10.37 14.24 3.08
C LYS A 37 10.01 14.81 1.71
N ARG A 38 10.96 14.92 0.78
CA ARG A 38 10.71 15.42 -0.58
C ARG A 38 10.56 14.25 -1.56
N ALA A 39 11.35 13.19 -1.39
CA ALA A 39 11.33 12.05 -2.30
C ALA A 39 10.09 11.14 -2.16
N TRP A 40 9.44 11.06 -0.99
CA TRP A 40 8.23 10.20 -0.85
C TRP A 40 7.08 10.63 -1.78
N ARG A 41 6.96 11.94 -2.08
CA ARG A 41 5.95 12.41 -3.04
C ARG A 41 6.19 11.87 -4.44
N LEU A 42 7.46 11.73 -4.83
CA LEU A 42 7.84 11.14 -6.12
C LEU A 42 7.61 9.62 -6.14
N ALA A 43 7.61 8.97 -4.96
CA ALA A 43 7.31 7.55 -4.82
C ALA A 43 5.81 7.23 -4.80
N MET A 44 4.92 8.21 -4.57
CA MET A 44 3.46 8.00 -4.57
C MET A 44 2.91 7.29 -5.82
N PRO A 45 3.23 7.69 -7.06
CA PRO A 45 2.74 6.98 -8.24
C PRO A 45 3.19 5.52 -8.29
N LEU A 46 4.41 5.21 -7.82
CA LEU A 46 4.91 3.83 -7.74
C LEU A 46 4.15 3.01 -6.69
N VAL A 47 3.80 3.62 -5.55
CA VAL A 47 2.98 2.97 -4.52
C VAL A 47 1.57 2.70 -5.02
N HIS A 48 1.00 3.64 -5.79
CA HIS A 48 -0.32 3.48 -6.40
C HIS A 48 -0.35 2.33 -7.40
N ASP A 49 0.64 2.25 -8.30
CA ASP A 49 0.78 1.15 -9.26
C ASP A 49 0.95 -0.20 -8.54
N ALA A 50 1.85 -0.27 -7.56
CA ALA A 50 2.04 -1.46 -6.76
C ALA A 50 0.77 -1.90 -6.01
N ALA A 51 -0.01 -0.95 -5.49
CA ALA A 51 -1.27 -1.26 -4.82
C ALA A 51 -2.33 -1.78 -5.80
N ASP A 52 -2.45 -1.21 -7.00
CA ASP A 52 -3.35 -1.75 -8.03
C ASP A 52 -2.95 -3.18 -8.42
N GLN A 53 -1.66 -3.42 -8.64
CA GLN A 53 -1.16 -4.74 -9.02
C GLN A 53 -1.35 -5.78 -7.90
N LEU A 54 -1.06 -5.43 -6.64
CA LEU A 54 -1.29 -6.34 -5.52
C LEU A 54 -2.79 -6.60 -5.27
N LEU A 55 -3.65 -5.63 -5.57
CA LEU A 55 -5.10 -5.77 -5.47
C LEU A 55 -5.64 -6.72 -6.56
N ASP A 56 -5.18 -6.55 -7.80
CA ASP A 56 -5.48 -7.43 -8.94
C ASP A 56 -5.06 -8.89 -8.64
N GLN A 57 -3.89 -9.06 -8.04
CA GLN A 57 -3.38 -10.37 -7.61
C GLN A 57 -4.10 -10.94 -6.37
N GLY A 58 -5.03 -10.20 -5.76
CA GLY A 58 -5.75 -10.63 -4.56
C GLY A 58 -4.89 -10.78 -3.31
N LEU A 59 -3.70 -10.16 -3.28
CA LEU A 59 -2.77 -10.22 -2.13
C LEU A 59 -3.12 -9.19 -1.05
N ILE A 60 -3.72 -8.08 -1.46
CA ILE A 60 -4.19 -7.01 -0.58
C ILE A 60 -5.66 -6.69 -0.81
N ARG A 61 -6.25 -5.96 0.14
CA ARG A 61 -7.57 -5.36 0.01
C ARG A 61 -7.48 -3.86 0.25
N LEU A 62 -8.26 -3.09 -0.50
CA LEU A 62 -8.40 -1.66 -0.26
C LEU A 62 -9.62 -1.38 0.61
N ILE A 63 -9.48 -0.48 1.56
CA ILE A 63 -10.55 -0.11 2.50
C ILE A 63 -10.62 1.42 2.62
N TRP A 64 -11.83 1.95 2.56
CA TRP A 64 -12.08 3.36 2.84
C TRP A 64 -13.40 3.54 3.60
N LYS A 65 -13.37 4.31 4.69
CA LYS A 65 -14.52 4.50 5.61
C LYS A 65 -15.24 3.18 5.97
N GLY A 66 -14.47 2.13 6.25
CA GLY A 66 -14.99 0.79 6.59
C GLY A 66 -15.55 -0.01 5.41
N ARG A 67 -15.54 0.52 4.19
CA ARG A 67 -16.01 -0.19 2.99
C ARG A 67 -14.82 -0.74 2.20
N LYS A 68 -14.93 -1.98 1.71
CA LYS A 68 -13.97 -2.54 0.75
C LYS A 68 -14.09 -1.77 -0.57
N LEU A 69 -12.96 -1.41 -1.15
CA LEU A 69 -12.87 -0.78 -2.46
C LEU A 69 -12.33 -1.78 -3.48
N SER A 70 -12.99 -1.87 -4.63
CA SER A 70 -12.58 -2.71 -5.76
C SER A 70 -11.44 -2.09 -6.57
N ALA A 71 -11.27 -0.77 -6.48
CA ALA A 71 -10.20 -0.02 -7.10
C ALA A 71 -9.81 1.17 -6.22
N ARG A 72 -8.60 1.71 -6.39
CA ARG A 72 -8.21 2.93 -5.67
C ARG A 72 -9.13 4.09 -6.07
N SER A 73 -9.76 4.71 -5.08
CA SER A 73 -10.53 5.93 -5.28
C SER A 73 -10.34 6.86 -4.10
N GLY A 74 -9.88 8.09 -4.38
CA GLY A 74 -9.60 9.09 -3.36
C GLY A 74 -8.62 8.60 -2.29
N PRO A 75 -8.76 9.03 -1.03
CA PRO A 75 -8.02 8.44 0.08
C PRO A 75 -8.48 6.99 0.33
N TYR A 76 -7.52 6.10 0.53
CA TYR A 76 -7.76 4.68 0.79
C TYR A 76 -6.70 4.13 1.74
N ARG A 77 -6.99 2.99 2.35
CA ARG A 77 -6.06 2.21 3.15
C ARG A 77 -5.85 0.84 2.53
N ILE A 78 -4.68 0.28 2.75
CA ILE A 78 -4.27 -1.02 2.24
C ILE A 78 -4.25 -1.99 3.42
N GLY A 79 -4.93 -3.12 3.31
CA GLY A 79 -4.88 -4.23 4.27
C GLY A 79 -4.46 -5.53 3.58
N ARG A 80 -4.10 -6.55 4.36
CA ARG A 80 -3.85 -7.89 3.81
C ARG A 80 -5.17 -8.52 3.34
N ALA A 81 -5.14 -9.29 2.26
CA ALA A 81 -6.32 -10.00 1.78
C ALA A 81 -6.69 -11.21 2.66
N ASN A 82 -5.69 -11.86 3.28
CA ASN A 82 -5.81 -13.14 4.00
C ASN A 82 -6.46 -13.06 5.40
N GLU A 83 -7.39 -12.14 5.58
CA GLU A 83 -8.15 -11.96 6.81
C GLU A 83 -9.60 -12.39 6.54
N TYR A 84 -9.83 -13.70 6.72
CA TYR A 84 -11.13 -14.34 6.87
C TYR A 84 -11.09 -15.21 8.13
#